data_AF-A0A967WG06-F1
#
_entry.id   AF-A0A967WG06-F1
#
_cell.length_a   1.000
_cell.length_b   1.000
_cell.length_c   1.000
_cell.angle_alpha   90.00
_cell.angle_beta   90.00
_cell.angle_gamma   90.00
#
_symmetry.space_group_name_H-M   'P 1'
#
loop_
_entity.id
_entity.type
_entity.pdbx_description
1 polymer ?
#
loop_
_entity_poly.entity_id
_entity_poly.type
_entity_poly.pdbx_seq_one_letter_code
_entity_poly.pdbx_strand_id
1 'polypeptide(L)' 'QAAWYLSEALWRASSEMQPDLEPEERWEAIQALLAPAHDPDVPAPEKALLLGRIFQLLLITCLARLVPGS' A
#
# COMPACT_ATOMS: atom_id res chain seq x y z
N GLN A 1 0.14 10.20 -9.36
CA GLN A 1 1.17 9.26 -9.86
C GLN A 1 1.72 8.35 -8.76
N ALA A 2 2.17 8.85 -7.61
CA ALA A 2 2.64 8.01 -6.49
C ALA A 2 1.58 7.03 -5.94
N ALA A 3 0.34 7.49 -5.77
CA ALA A 3 -0.77 6.62 -5.32
C ALA A 3 -1.01 5.43 -6.27
N TRP A 4 -0.93 5.65 -7.60
CA TRP A 4 -1.06 4.58 -8.59
C TRP A 4 0.01 3.49 -8.44
N TYR A 5 1.28 3.89 -8.32
CA TYR A 5 2.38 2.94 -8.09
C TYR A 5 2.20 2.17 -6.78
N LEU A 6 1.68 2.83 -5.74
CA LEU A 6 1.40 2.18 -4.47
C LEU A 6 0.22 1.20 -4.58
N SER A 7 -0.82 1.50 -5.36
CA SER A 7 -1.92 0.55 -5.62
C SER A 7 -1.38 -0.75 -6.23
N GLU A 8 -0.53 -0.67 -7.26
CA GLU A 8 0.06 -1.86 -7.90
C GLU A 8 0.97 -2.65 -6.94
N ALA A 9 1.80 -1.95 -6.17
CA ALA A 9 2.70 -2.57 -5.20
C ALA A 9 1.93 -3.26 -4.06
N LEU A 10 0.88 -2.61 -3.53
CA LEU A 10 -0.01 -3.18 -2.52
C LEU A 10 -0.76 -4.40 -3.06
N TRP A 11 -1.22 -4.35 -4.30
CA TRP A 11 -1.88 -5.49 -4.95
C TRP A 11 -0.96 -6.71 -5.00
N ARG A 12 0.27 -6.53 -5.50
CA ARG A 12 1.25 -7.63 -5.57
C ARG A 12 1.58 -8.17 -4.18
N ALA A 13 1.93 -7.29 -3.24
CA ALA A 13 2.30 -7.69 -1.89
C ALA A 13 1.16 -8.45 -1.19
N SER A 14 -0.08 -7.98 -1.30
CA SER A 14 -1.24 -8.64 -0.70
C SER A 14 -1.63 -9.94 -1.40
N SER A 15 -1.48 -10.05 -2.73
CA SER A 15 -1.71 -11.32 -3.44
C SER A 15 -0.76 -12.44 -2.99
N GLU A 16 0.44 -12.09 -2.56
CA GLU A 16 1.44 -13.05 -2.07
C GLU A 16 1.24 -13.39 -0.58
N MET A 17 0.82 -12.43 0.24
CA MET A 17 0.68 -12.61 1.69
C MET A 17 -0.70 -13.13 2.12
N GLN A 18 -1.71 -12.81 1.33
CA GLN A 18 -3.12 -13.13 1.58
C GLN A 18 -3.71 -13.65 0.27
N PRO A 19 -3.27 -14.84 -0.19
CA PRO A 19 -3.74 -15.41 -1.46
C PRO A 19 -5.24 -15.69 -1.45
N ASP A 20 -5.78 -16.05 -0.28
CA ASP A 20 -7.20 -16.39 -0.09
C ASP A 20 -8.11 -15.16 0.07
N LEU A 21 -7.54 -13.95 0.09
CA LEU A 21 -8.35 -12.73 0.11
C LEU A 21 -9.00 -12.52 -1.26
N GLU A 22 -10.32 -12.31 -1.27
CA GLU A 22 -11.05 -12.13 -2.51
C GLU A 22 -10.55 -10.88 -3.27
N PRO A 23 -10.48 -10.92 -4.61
CA PRO A 23 -9.98 -9.80 -5.40
C PRO A 23 -10.69 -8.47 -5.14
N GLU A 24 -12.00 -8.51 -4.90
CA GLU A 24 -12.82 -7.32 -4.62
C GLU A 24 -12.48 -6.73 -3.24
N GLU A 25 -12.46 -7.56 -2.20
CA GLU A 25 -12.08 -7.15 -0.84
C GLU A 25 -10.65 -6.58 -0.80
N ARG A 26 -9.72 -7.21 -1.55
CA ARG A 26 -8.35 -6.70 -1.71
C ARG A 26 -8.34 -5.31 -2.33
N TRP A 27 -9.12 -5.11 -3.40
CA TRP A 27 -9.19 -3.83 -4.08
C TRP A 27 -9.81 -2.76 -3.18
N GLU A 28 -10.90 -3.06 -2.50
CA GLU A 28 -11.54 -2.16 -1.54
C GLU A 28 -10.59 -1.73 -0.43
N ALA A 29 -9.82 -2.67 0.14
CA ALA A 29 -8.84 -2.35 1.16
C ALA A 29 -7.73 -1.41 0.66
N ILE A 30 -7.24 -1.63 -0.57
CA ILE A 30 -6.23 -0.76 -1.20
C ILE A 30 -6.80 0.64 -1.44
N GLN A 31 -8.03 0.73 -1.94
CA GLN A 31 -8.69 2.00 -2.20
C GLN A 31 -8.97 2.76 -0.90
N ALA A 32 -9.43 2.07 0.15
CA ALA A 32 -9.66 2.67 1.46
C ALA A 32 -8.35 3.21 2.06
N LEU A 33 -7.25 2.47 1.95
CA LEU A 33 -5.94 2.90 2.44
C LEU A 33 -5.41 4.14 1.70
N LEU A 34 -5.69 4.25 0.40
CA LEU A 34 -5.22 5.36 -0.44
C LEU A 34 -6.23 6.51 -0.56
N ALA A 35 -7.44 6.37 -0.02
CA ALA A 35 -8.49 7.38 -0.12
C ALA A 35 -8.03 8.80 0.25
N PRO A 36 -7.27 9.03 1.35
CA PRO A 36 -6.84 10.39 1.71
C PRO A 36 -5.84 11.00 0.71
N ALA A 37 -5.15 10.18 -0.09
CA ALA A 37 -4.27 10.68 -1.15
C ALA A 37 -5.04 11.26 -2.34
N HIS A 38 -6.30 10.87 -2.50
CA HIS A 38 -7.22 11.33 -3.55
C HIS A 38 -8.18 12.42 -3.08
N ASP A 39 -8.32 12.60 -1.77
CA ASP A 39 -9.19 13.60 -1.17
C ASP A 39 -8.66 15.02 -1.44
N PRO A 40 -9.41 15.90 -2.12
CA PRO A 40 -8.99 17.28 -2.39
C PRO A 40 -8.79 18.11 -1.12
N ASP A 41 -9.49 17.78 -0.03
CA ASP A 41 -9.49 18.54 1.22
C ASP A 41 -8.28 18.22 2.10
N VAL A 42 -7.56 17.13 1.83
CA VAL A 42 -6.34 16.78 2.56
C VAL A 42 -5.15 17.61 2.05
N PRO A 43 -4.44 18.34 2.94
CA PRO A 43 -3.25 19.11 2.57
C PRO A 43 -2.14 18.26 1.93
N ALA A 44 -1.42 18.85 0.97
CA ALA A 44 -0.34 18.16 0.27
C ALA A 44 0.76 17.57 1.18
N PRO A 45 1.18 18.22 2.29
CA PRO A 45 2.15 17.62 3.22
C PRO A 45 1.63 16.34 3.89
N GLU A 46 0.34 16.30 4.23
CA GLU A 46 -0.30 15.15 4.87
C GLU A 46 -0.43 13.99 3.88
N LYS A 47 -0.79 14.28 2.62
CA LYS A 47 -0.76 13.30 1.53
C LYS A 47 0.63 12.70 1.37
N ALA A 48 1.67 13.55 1.36
CA ALA A 48 3.04 13.11 1.21
C ALA A 48 3.49 12.22 2.40
N LEU A 49 3.11 12.59 3.62
CA LEU A 49 3.40 11.81 4.82
C LEU A 49 2.74 10.42 4.77
N LEU A 50 1.46 10.37 4.40
CA LEU A 50 0.71 9.11 4.24
C LEU A 50 1.37 8.20 3.20
N LEU A 51 1.58 8.71 1.99
CA LEU A 51 2.16 7.93 0.89
C LEU A 51 3.58 7.47 1.23
N GLY A 52 4.38 8.33 1.88
CA GLY A 52 5.70 7.98 2.38
C GLY A 52 5.65 6.86 3.41
N ARG A 53 4.68 6.90 4.33
CA ARG A 53 4.54 5.86 5.37
C ARG A 53 4.11 4.51 4.79
N ILE A 54 3.17 4.50 3.85
CA ILE A 54 2.74 3.28 3.14
C ILE A 54 3.93 2.69 2.38
N PHE A 55 4.69 3.53 1.67
CA PHE A 55 5.88 3.09 0.96
C PHE A 55 6.92 2.45 1.89
N GLN A 56 7.19 3.06 3.04
CA GLN A 56 8.12 2.51 4.05
C GLN A 56 7.68 1.13 4.54
N LEU A 57 6.39 0.95 4.83
CA LEU A 57 5.85 -0.33 5.32
C LEU A 57 5.95 -1.43 4.25
N LEU A 58 5.63 -1.10 2.99
CA LEU A 58 5.85 -2.01 1.87
C LEU A 58 7.33 -2.39 1.73
N LEU A 59 8.23 -1.42 1.80
CA LEU A 59 9.66 -1.66 1.69
C LEU A 59 10.16 -2.60 2.81
N ILE A 60 9.76 -2.35 4.06
CA ILE A 60 10.09 -3.23 5.19
C ILE A 60 9.54 -4.64 4.96
N THR A 61 8.31 -4.76 4.46
CA THR A 61 7.67 -6.05 4.17
C THR A 61 8.42 -6.82 3.09
N CYS A 62 8.85 -6.15 2.01
CA CYS A 62 9.67 -6.75 0.96
C CYS A 62 11.05 -7.18 1.49
N LEU A 63 11.71 -6.32 2.27
CA LEU A 63 13.04 -6.60 2.82
C LEU A 63 13.03 -7.73 3.85
N ALA A 64 12.00 -7.81 4.69
CA ALA A 64 11.87 -8.87 5.70
C ALA A 64 11.87 -10.27 5.07
N ARG A 65 11.33 -10.42 3.85
CA ARG A 65 11.36 -11.70 3.12
C ARG A 65 12.72 -12.05 2.54
N LEU A 66 13.62 -11.08 2.38
CA LEU A 66 14.97 -11.28 1.86
C LEU A 66 15.98 -11.61 2.95
N VAL A 67 15.63 -11.39 4.22
CA VAL A 67 16.50 -11.73 5.36
C VAL A 67 16.26 -13.20 5.73
N PRO A 68 17.24 -14.10 5.57
CA PRO A 68 17.10 -15.48 5.99
C PRO A 68 17.04 -15.53 7.53
N GLY A 69 15.92 -16.00 8.08
CA GLY A 69 15.79 -16.29 9.52
C GLY A 69 14.54 -15.75 10.23
N SER A 70 13.44 -15.45 9.53
CA SER A 70 12.15 -15.17 10.18
C SER A 70 11.29 -16.43 10.23
#